data_AF-A0A453TD10-F1
#
_entry.id   AF-A0A453TD10-F1
#
_cell.length_a   1.000
_cell.length_b   1.000
_cell.length_c   1.000
_cell.angle_alpha   90.00
_cell.angle_beta   90.00
_cell.angle_gamma   90.00
#
_symmetry.space_group_name_H-M   'P 1'
#
loop_
_entity.id
_entity.type
_entity.pdbx_description
1 polymer ?
#
loop_
_entity_poly.entity_id
_entity_poly.type
_entity_poly.pdbx_seq_one_letter_code
_entity_poly.pdbx_strand_id
1 'polypeptide(L)'
;MNMQKLMVNDTIDSVDKLQTALLLAEVFVSGLPKFTPYLKFEQRFQEWGLEKGWGENAERCKETLNFLSEVLQAPDPINMEKFFSRVPSIFNIVVFSIHGYFGQEKVLGLPDTGGQVVYILDQVRSMEEELVQRIKQQGLHITPKILVLTRLIPDSKGTKCNVELEPVENTKYSQILRVPFKTEDGKDLRQWVSRFDIYPYLERYTQDASAKILDILEGKPDLIIGNYTDGNLVASLMSSKLGVTQGTIAHALEKTKYENSDAKWRELDQKYHFSCQFTADMIAMNTTDFIITSTYQEIAGSKEKPGQYEHHYAFTMPGLCRFATGINVFDPKFNIAAPGADQSVYFPYTQKQKRLTGLHPQI
;
A
#
# COMPACT_ATOMS: atom_id res chain seq x y z
N MET A 1 19.22 -5.29 -11.47
CA MET A 1 19.14 -4.13 -12.40
C MET A 1 20.17 -3.07 -12.03
N ASN A 2 20.82 -2.42 -13.01
CA ASN A 2 21.62 -1.22 -12.75
C ASN A 2 20.70 -0.17 -12.11
N MET A 3 20.93 0.20 -10.86
CA MET A 3 20.26 1.34 -10.25
C MET A 3 20.66 2.59 -11.02
N GLN A 4 19.83 2.99 -11.98
CA GLN A 4 19.96 4.28 -12.61
C GLN A 4 19.86 5.33 -11.51
N LYS A 5 20.89 6.16 -11.38
CA LYS A 5 20.84 7.28 -10.44
C LYS A 5 19.70 8.23 -10.86
N LEU A 6 18.90 8.66 -9.90
CA LEU A 6 17.78 9.56 -10.09
C LEU A 6 18.03 10.85 -9.31
N MET A 7 17.43 11.94 -9.78
CA MET A 7 17.48 13.27 -9.19
C MET A 7 18.88 13.88 -9.15
N VAL A 8 19.74 13.48 -8.22
CA VAL A 8 21.07 14.05 -8.00
C VAL A 8 22.12 12.94 -7.98
N ASN A 9 23.31 13.21 -8.51
CA ASN A 9 24.44 12.29 -8.44
C ASN A 9 25.51 12.75 -7.44
N ASP A 10 26.54 11.93 -7.25
CA ASP A 10 27.58 12.09 -6.22
C ASP A 10 28.43 13.35 -6.39
N THR A 11 28.31 14.10 -7.49
CA THR A 11 29.01 15.38 -7.67
C THR A 11 28.42 16.50 -6.79
N ILE A 12 27.16 16.36 -6.39
CA ILE A 12 26.46 17.24 -5.45
C ILE A 12 26.59 16.65 -4.04
N ASP A 13 27.64 17.05 -3.32
CA ASP A 13 27.99 16.54 -1.97
C ASP A 13 27.64 17.53 -0.83
N SER A 14 27.03 18.66 -1.16
CA SER A 14 26.73 19.75 -0.21
C SER A 14 25.51 20.54 -0.65
N VAL A 15 24.82 21.15 0.33
CA VAL A 15 23.63 21.98 0.08
C VAL A 15 23.96 23.17 -0.81
N ASP A 16 25.12 23.80 -0.65
CA ASP A 16 25.54 24.94 -1.48
C ASP A 16 25.71 24.56 -2.95
N LYS A 17 26.29 23.38 -3.22
CA LYS A 17 26.39 22.85 -4.59
C LYS A 17 25.01 22.53 -5.17
N LEU A 18 24.12 21.96 -4.35
CA LEU A 18 22.74 21.69 -4.76
C LEU A 18 22.03 22.99 -5.14
N GLN A 19 22.04 24.00 -4.28
CA GLN A 19 21.44 25.31 -4.56
C GLN A 19 22.00 25.95 -5.83
N THR A 20 23.32 25.85 -6.05
CA THR A 20 23.98 26.34 -7.26
C THR A 20 23.48 25.60 -8.51
N ALA A 21 23.43 24.26 -8.46
CA ALA A 21 22.95 23.44 -9.56
C ALA A 21 21.47 23.72 -9.89
N LEU A 22 20.62 23.87 -8.87
CA LEU A 22 19.20 24.20 -9.04
C LEU A 22 19.02 25.56 -9.71
N LEU A 23 19.76 26.59 -9.29
CA LEU A 23 19.70 27.93 -9.88
C LEU A 23 20.13 27.91 -11.35
N LEU A 24 21.24 27.25 -11.66
CA LEU A 24 21.73 27.12 -13.04
C LEU A 24 20.71 26.40 -13.93
N ALA A 25 20.14 25.30 -13.42
CA ALA A 25 19.14 24.51 -14.13
C ALA A 25 17.86 25.31 -14.37
N GLU A 26 17.35 26.02 -13.35
CA GLU A 26 16.14 26.83 -13.44
C GLU A 26 16.26 27.95 -14.48
N VAL A 27 17.38 28.69 -14.47
CA VAL A 27 17.65 29.74 -15.45
C VAL A 27 17.72 29.16 -16.86
N PHE A 28 18.39 28.01 -17.01
CA PHE A 28 18.54 27.35 -18.29
C PHE A 28 17.20 26.87 -18.87
N VAL A 29 16.39 26.13 -18.09
CA VAL A 29 15.09 25.63 -18.58
C VAL A 29 14.08 26.76 -18.80
N SER A 30 14.21 27.89 -18.09
CA SER A 30 13.38 29.07 -18.33
C SER A 30 13.61 29.72 -19.70
N GLY A 31 14.77 29.50 -20.32
CA GLY A 31 15.07 29.94 -21.68
C GLY A 31 14.57 28.98 -22.78
N LEU A 32 14.09 27.79 -22.42
CA LEU A 32 13.61 26.78 -23.38
C LEU A 32 12.10 26.89 -23.63
N PRO A 33 11.61 26.48 -24.81
CA PRO A 33 10.19 26.25 -25.02
C PRO A 33 9.63 25.24 -24.00
N LYS A 34 8.43 25.50 -23.46
CA LYS A 34 7.80 24.72 -22.38
C LYS A 34 7.82 23.21 -22.60
N PHE A 35 7.45 22.77 -23.80
CA PHE A 35 7.33 21.37 -24.17
C PHE A 35 8.63 20.74 -24.70
N THR A 36 9.79 21.39 -24.50
CA THR A 36 11.08 20.80 -24.88
C THR A 36 11.27 19.51 -24.06
N PRO A 37 11.41 18.33 -24.70
CA PRO A 37 11.57 17.07 -23.97
C PRO A 37 12.88 17.01 -23.19
N TYR A 38 12.87 16.39 -22.00
CA TYR A 38 14.05 16.24 -21.14
C TYR A 38 15.28 15.70 -21.88
N LEU A 39 15.08 14.72 -22.75
CA LEU A 39 16.13 14.09 -23.55
C LEU A 39 16.97 15.11 -24.38
N LYS A 40 16.40 16.26 -24.76
CA LYS A 40 17.12 17.28 -25.53
C LYS A 40 18.12 18.08 -24.71
N PHE A 41 18.01 18.06 -23.38
CA PHE A 41 18.88 18.80 -22.49
C PHE A 41 19.44 17.97 -21.31
N GLU A 42 19.23 16.65 -21.34
CA GLU A 42 19.70 15.69 -20.34
C GLU A 42 21.21 15.84 -20.06
N GLN A 43 22.04 15.91 -21.11
CA GLN A 43 23.49 16.03 -20.97
C GLN A 43 23.88 17.29 -20.17
N ARG A 44 23.17 18.40 -20.38
CA ARG A 44 23.45 19.66 -19.68
C ARG A 44 23.08 19.58 -18.19
N PHE A 45 22.01 18.87 -17.85
CA PHE A 45 21.64 18.58 -16.46
C PHE A 45 22.70 17.72 -15.77
N GLN A 46 23.19 16.68 -16.46
CA GLN A 46 24.22 15.79 -15.92
C GLN A 46 25.56 16.50 -15.64
N GLU A 47 25.93 17.48 -16.46
CA GLU A 47 27.10 18.35 -16.21
C GLU A 47 27.00 19.13 -14.88
N TRP A 48 25.78 19.39 -14.39
CA TRP A 48 25.51 20.03 -13.10
C TRP A 48 25.20 19.05 -11.98
N GLY A 49 25.31 17.75 -12.23
CA GLY A 49 25.03 16.71 -11.24
C GLY A 49 23.55 16.34 -11.10
N LEU A 50 22.69 16.79 -12.03
CA LEU A 50 21.26 16.48 -12.04
C LEU A 50 20.98 15.32 -13.00
N GLU A 51 20.39 14.25 -12.48
CA GLU A 51 19.98 13.05 -13.22
C GLU A 51 18.49 13.07 -13.57
N LYS A 52 17.97 12.02 -14.23
CA LYS A 52 16.54 11.93 -14.57
C LYS A 52 15.63 11.96 -13.34
N GLY A 53 14.38 12.38 -13.54
CA GLY A 53 13.34 12.37 -12.50
C GLY A 53 12.75 13.74 -12.16
N TRP A 54 13.32 14.82 -12.69
CA TRP A 54 12.81 16.19 -12.46
C TRP A 54 11.53 16.51 -13.26
N GLY A 55 11.34 15.86 -14.40
CA GLY A 55 10.21 16.11 -15.29
C GLY A 55 10.40 15.55 -16.70
N GLU A 56 9.31 15.34 -17.44
CA GLU A 56 9.35 14.88 -18.83
C GLU A 56 9.74 15.97 -19.84
N ASN A 57 9.55 17.23 -19.47
CA ASN A 57 9.83 18.40 -20.31
C ASN A 57 10.34 19.59 -19.48
N ALA A 58 10.75 20.67 -20.17
CA ALA A 58 11.32 21.86 -19.54
C ALA A 58 10.37 22.53 -18.51
N GLU A 59 9.07 22.64 -18.81
CA GLU A 59 8.09 23.22 -17.88
C GLU A 59 7.98 22.39 -16.60
N ARG A 60 7.85 21.07 -16.73
CA ARG A 60 7.75 20.18 -15.57
C ARG A 60 9.03 20.18 -14.73
N CYS A 61 10.19 20.17 -15.37
CA CYS A 61 11.48 20.28 -14.68
C CYS A 61 11.58 21.59 -13.91
N LYS A 62 11.23 22.71 -14.54
CA LYS A 62 11.22 24.02 -13.91
C LYS A 62 10.38 24.02 -12.62
N GLU A 63 9.14 23.57 -12.69
CA GLU A 63 8.28 23.52 -11.51
C GLU A 63 8.88 22.70 -10.36
N THR A 64 9.44 21.52 -10.65
CA THR A 64 10.04 20.64 -9.64
C THR A 64 11.30 21.25 -9.03
N LEU A 65 12.15 21.88 -9.86
CA LEU A 65 13.33 22.62 -9.40
C LEU A 65 12.92 23.77 -8.47
N ASN A 66 11.92 24.55 -8.88
CA ASN A 66 11.43 25.69 -8.10
C ASN A 66 10.92 25.27 -6.73
N PHE A 67 10.16 24.17 -6.63
CA PHE A 67 9.70 23.70 -5.31
C PHE A 67 10.86 23.34 -4.38
N LEU A 68 11.91 22.69 -4.89
CA LEU A 68 13.08 22.38 -4.07
C LEU A 68 13.86 23.64 -3.70
N SER A 69 14.05 24.58 -4.64
CA SER A 69 14.70 25.86 -4.39
C SER A 69 13.99 26.65 -3.29
N GLU A 70 12.66 26.75 -3.34
CA GLU A 70 11.84 27.41 -2.31
C GLU A 70 12.03 26.73 -0.95
N VAL A 71 11.94 25.39 -0.89
CA VAL A 71 12.15 24.64 0.36
C VAL A 71 13.54 24.88 0.95
N LEU A 72 14.59 24.98 0.13
CA LEU A 72 15.95 25.24 0.59
C LEU A 72 16.18 26.69 1.05
N GLN A 73 15.40 27.64 0.55
CA GLN A 73 15.48 29.05 0.96
C GLN A 73 14.64 29.33 2.20
N ALA A 74 13.40 28.86 2.19
CA ALA A 74 12.42 29.03 3.26
C ALA A 74 11.50 27.79 3.32
N PRO A 75 11.79 26.80 4.18
CA PRO A 75 11.00 25.59 4.28
C PRO A 75 9.53 25.89 4.61
N ASP A 76 8.62 25.44 3.75
CA ASP A 76 7.18 25.52 3.98
C ASP A 76 6.47 24.20 3.64
N PRO A 77 5.35 23.87 4.31
CA PRO A 77 4.63 22.62 4.10
C PRO A 77 4.12 22.42 2.66
N ILE A 78 3.75 23.50 1.96
CA ILE A 78 3.11 23.43 0.65
C ILE A 78 4.14 23.05 -0.41
N ASN A 79 5.31 23.70 -0.43
CA ASN A 79 6.36 23.35 -1.39
C ASN A 79 7.03 22.01 -1.04
N MET A 80 7.13 21.66 0.26
CA MET A 80 7.57 20.31 0.66
C MET A 80 6.63 19.24 0.09
N GLU A 81 5.31 19.36 0.27
CA GLU A 81 4.34 18.42 -0.27
C GLU A 81 4.41 18.34 -1.81
N LYS A 82 4.46 19.50 -2.49
CA LYS A 82 4.56 19.55 -3.96
C LYS A 82 5.87 18.95 -4.49
N PHE A 83 6.98 19.10 -3.77
CA PHE A 83 8.25 18.49 -4.14
C PHE A 83 8.21 16.97 -3.90
N PHE A 84 7.90 16.52 -2.69
CA PHE A 84 7.91 15.09 -2.35
C PHE A 84 6.86 14.28 -3.13
N SER A 85 5.72 14.87 -3.47
CA SER A 85 4.73 14.23 -4.38
C SER A 85 5.26 14.00 -5.80
N ARG A 86 6.34 14.69 -6.19
CA ARG A 86 7.00 14.58 -7.48
C ARG A 86 8.26 13.72 -7.47
N VAL A 87 8.88 13.51 -6.32
CA VAL A 87 10.10 12.69 -6.22
C VAL A 87 9.78 11.25 -6.66
N PRO A 88 10.43 10.73 -7.72
CA PRO A 88 10.17 9.39 -8.23
C PRO A 88 10.84 8.35 -7.32
N SER A 89 10.10 7.93 -6.29
CA SER A 89 10.58 7.03 -5.23
C SER A 89 9.82 5.71 -5.14
N ILE A 90 8.68 5.58 -5.80
CA ILE A 90 7.80 4.41 -5.72
C ILE A 90 7.57 3.84 -7.13
N PHE A 91 7.99 2.60 -7.34
CA PHE A 91 7.80 1.85 -8.59
C PHE A 91 7.28 0.44 -8.35
N ASN A 92 7.77 -0.21 -7.29
CA ASN A 92 7.41 -1.55 -6.88
C ASN A 92 6.59 -1.50 -5.59
N ILE A 93 5.34 -1.99 -5.64
CA ILE A 93 4.43 -1.99 -4.49
C ILE A 93 3.99 -3.42 -4.17
N VAL A 94 3.94 -3.77 -2.88
CA VAL A 94 3.34 -5.03 -2.43
C VAL A 94 2.19 -4.75 -1.49
N VAL A 95 1.02 -5.30 -1.82
CA VAL A 95 -0.21 -5.19 -1.05
C VAL A 95 -0.51 -6.55 -0.41
N PHE A 96 -0.71 -6.59 0.90
CA PHE A 96 -0.86 -7.84 1.66
C PHE A 96 -2.32 -8.06 2.04
N SER A 97 -2.91 -9.18 1.64
CA SER A 97 -4.26 -9.60 1.99
C SER A 97 -4.31 -11.13 2.09
N ILE A 98 -3.99 -11.67 3.27
CA ILE A 98 -3.59 -13.07 3.41
C ILE A 98 -4.78 -14.03 3.51
N HIS A 99 -5.73 -13.75 4.41
CA HIS A 99 -6.91 -14.59 4.60
C HIS A 99 -7.91 -14.53 3.44
N GLY A 100 -8.89 -15.43 3.51
CA GLY A 100 -10.01 -15.50 2.57
C GLY A 100 -9.62 -16.14 1.24
N TYR A 101 -10.58 -16.13 0.31
CA TYR A 101 -10.40 -16.56 -1.07
C TYR A 101 -10.15 -15.34 -1.94
N PHE A 102 -8.91 -14.84 -1.99
CA PHE A 102 -8.61 -13.68 -2.82
C PHE A 102 -8.53 -14.06 -4.30
N GLY A 103 -9.40 -13.47 -5.11
CA GLY A 103 -9.50 -13.71 -6.55
C GLY A 103 -10.50 -12.78 -7.22
N GLN A 104 -10.59 -12.85 -8.54
CA GLN A 104 -11.38 -11.89 -9.34
C GLN A 104 -12.76 -12.43 -9.74
N GLU A 105 -12.92 -13.75 -9.75
CA GLU A 105 -14.14 -14.43 -10.17
C GLU A 105 -14.53 -15.50 -9.15
N LYS A 106 -15.84 -15.66 -8.91
CA LYS A 106 -16.43 -16.76 -8.12
C LYS A 106 -15.95 -16.86 -6.66
N VAL A 107 -15.40 -15.78 -6.11
CA VAL A 107 -14.93 -15.74 -4.72
C VAL A 107 -15.81 -14.93 -3.76
N LEU A 108 -16.52 -13.92 -4.25
CA LEU A 108 -17.34 -13.05 -3.40
C LEU A 108 -18.45 -13.85 -2.73
N GLY A 109 -18.55 -13.72 -1.40
CA GLY A 109 -19.50 -14.47 -0.57
C GLY A 109 -18.94 -15.79 0.00
N LEU A 110 -17.73 -16.21 -0.39
CA LEU A 110 -17.03 -17.29 0.31
C LEU A 110 -16.59 -16.84 1.72
N PRO A 111 -16.32 -17.79 2.63
CA PRO A 111 -15.84 -17.48 3.98
C PRO A 111 -14.66 -16.51 3.97
N ASP A 112 -14.72 -15.50 4.86
CA ASP A 112 -13.72 -14.43 5.00
C ASP A 112 -13.43 -13.66 3.70
N THR A 113 -14.36 -13.65 2.74
CA THR A 113 -14.18 -13.04 1.41
C THR A 113 -15.30 -12.06 1.10
N GLY A 114 -14.98 -10.76 1.09
CA GLY A 114 -15.98 -9.70 0.92
C GLY A 114 -15.40 -8.38 0.44
N GLY A 115 -15.82 -7.28 1.07
CA GLY A 115 -15.49 -5.92 0.65
C GLY A 115 -13.99 -5.63 0.56
N GLN A 116 -13.15 -6.27 1.38
CA GLN A 116 -11.69 -6.13 1.31
C GLN A 116 -11.11 -6.55 -0.05
N VAL A 117 -11.64 -7.63 -0.67
CA VAL A 117 -11.17 -8.07 -2.00
C VAL A 117 -11.54 -7.03 -3.06
N VAL A 118 -12.77 -6.51 -3.01
CA VAL A 118 -13.24 -5.46 -3.93
C VAL A 118 -12.40 -4.19 -3.76
N TYR A 119 -12.19 -3.76 -2.52
CA TYR A 119 -11.37 -2.59 -2.18
C TYR A 119 -9.99 -2.70 -2.80
N ILE A 120 -9.29 -3.83 -2.61
CA ILE A 120 -7.91 -4.00 -3.07
C ILE A 120 -7.83 -4.09 -4.59
N LEU A 121 -8.77 -4.79 -5.25
CA LEU A 121 -8.77 -4.88 -6.71
C LEU A 121 -8.99 -3.50 -7.37
N ASP A 122 -9.90 -2.69 -6.84
CA ASP A 122 -10.13 -1.33 -7.33
C ASP A 122 -8.94 -0.41 -7.00
N GLN A 123 -8.40 -0.51 -5.79
CA GLN A 123 -7.21 0.23 -5.36
C GLN A 123 -6.03 -0.02 -6.29
N VAL A 124 -5.73 -1.29 -6.59
CA VAL A 124 -4.56 -1.67 -7.40
C VAL A 124 -4.68 -1.14 -8.83
N ARG A 125 -5.88 -1.18 -9.42
CA ARG A 125 -6.13 -0.59 -10.75
C ARG A 125 -5.83 0.91 -10.76
N SER A 126 -6.42 1.67 -9.82
CA SER A 126 -6.20 3.11 -9.74
C SER A 126 -4.76 3.47 -9.37
N MET A 127 -4.11 2.67 -8.53
CA MET A 127 -2.69 2.85 -8.18
C MET A 127 -1.78 2.63 -9.38
N GLU A 128 -2.03 1.61 -10.21
CA GLU A 128 -1.23 1.38 -11.42
C GLU A 128 -1.37 2.55 -12.40
N GLU A 129 -2.59 3.04 -12.64
CA GLU A 129 -2.84 4.18 -13.51
C GLU A 129 -2.05 5.42 -13.06
N GLU A 130 -2.12 5.74 -11.77
CA GLU A 130 -1.39 6.88 -11.18
C GLU A 130 0.13 6.68 -11.23
N LEU A 131 0.64 5.47 -10.94
CA LEU A 131 2.07 5.17 -11.03
C LEU A 131 2.59 5.36 -12.45
N VAL A 132 1.91 4.80 -13.45
CA VAL A 132 2.29 4.93 -14.86
C VAL A 132 2.30 6.41 -15.27
N GLN A 133 1.29 7.17 -14.84
CA GLN A 133 1.22 8.60 -15.10
C GLN A 133 2.37 9.37 -14.43
N ARG A 134 2.66 9.11 -13.16
CA ARG A 134 3.76 9.77 -12.42
C ARG A 134 5.12 9.48 -13.02
N ILE A 135 5.41 8.21 -13.31
CA ILE A 135 6.67 7.78 -13.94
C ILE A 135 6.86 8.53 -15.26
N LYS A 136 5.82 8.58 -16.08
CA LYS A 136 5.84 9.33 -17.35
C LYS A 136 6.09 10.81 -17.13
N GLN A 137 5.34 11.46 -16.23
CA GLN A 137 5.48 12.89 -15.95
C GLN A 137 6.88 13.28 -15.44
N GLN A 138 7.61 12.34 -14.83
CA GLN A 138 9.01 12.55 -14.42
C GLN A 138 10.05 12.18 -15.48
N GLY A 139 9.62 11.88 -16.70
CA GLY A 139 10.52 11.58 -17.82
C GLY A 139 11.24 10.23 -17.67
N LEU A 140 10.63 9.29 -16.95
CA LEU A 140 11.20 7.97 -16.69
C LEU A 140 10.55 6.91 -17.58
N HIS A 141 11.33 5.86 -17.86
CA HIS A 141 10.91 4.69 -18.64
C HIS A 141 10.99 3.41 -17.80
N ILE A 142 10.60 3.52 -16.52
CA ILE A 142 10.56 2.41 -15.58
C ILE A 142 9.20 1.73 -15.71
N THR A 143 9.18 0.40 -15.73
CA THR A 143 7.94 -0.37 -15.65
C THR A 143 7.60 -0.57 -14.18
N PRO A 144 6.48 -0.01 -13.66
CA PRO A 144 6.07 -0.27 -12.29
C PRO A 144 5.68 -1.74 -12.13
N LYS A 145 5.63 -2.24 -10.89
CA LYS A 145 5.08 -3.55 -10.57
C LYS A 145 4.24 -3.46 -9.29
N ILE A 146 3.03 -4.01 -9.31
CA ILE A 146 2.21 -4.15 -8.10
C ILE A 146 1.93 -5.62 -7.86
N LEU A 147 2.28 -6.13 -6.68
CA LEU A 147 1.99 -7.50 -6.27
C LEU A 147 0.95 -7.48 -5.16
N VAL A 148 -0.18 -8.16 -5.36
CA VAL A 148 -1.14 -8.46 -4.30
C VAL A 148 -0.78 -9.83 -3.72
N LEU A 149 -0.11 -9.83 -2.58
CA LEU A 149 0.27 -11.04 -1.87
C LEU A 149 -0.94 -11.60 -1.10
N THR A 150 -1.26 -12.86 -1.37
CA THR A 150 -2.32 -13.61 -0.68
C THR A 150 -1.94 -15.08 -0.53
N ARG A 151 -2.78 -15.86 0.13
CA ARG A 151 -2.54 -17.28 0.33
C ARG A 151 -2.88 -18.10 -0.93
N LEU A 152 -2.01 -19.05 -1.27
CA LEU A 152 -2.30 -20.13 -2.21
C LEU A 152 -3.09 -21.23 -1.50
N ILE A 153 -4.25 -21.58 -2.04
CA ILE A 153 -5.15 -22.61 -1.50
C ILE A 153 -5.30 -23.72 -2.54
N PRO A 154 -4.51 -24.81 -2.44
CA PRO A 154 -4.54 -25.91 -3.42
C PRO A 154 -5.93 -26.50 -3.65
N ASP A 155 -6.75 -26.63 -2.60
CA ASP A 155 -8.08 -27.24 -2.68
C ASP A 155 -9.20 -26.22 -2.98
N SER A 156 -8.87 -25.09 -3.63
CA SER A 156 -9.84 -24.06 -4.02
C SER A 156 -10.69 -24.50 -5.22
N LYS A 157 -11.76 -25.26 -4.96
CA LYS A 157 -12.66 -25.75 -6.02
C LYS A 157 -13.44 -24.60 -6.66
N GLY A 158 -13.30 -24.45 -7.98
CA GLY A 158 -14.08 -23.50 -8.78
C GLY A 158 -13.56 -22.07 -8.81
N THR A 159 -12.45 -21.78 -8.13
CA THR A 159 -11.77 -20.47 -8.15
C THR A 159 -10.33 -20.62 -8.65
N LYS A 160 -9.63 -19.49 -8.87
CA LYS A 160 -8.20 -19.45 -9.23
C LYS A 160 -7.27 -19.31 -8.02
N CYS A 161 -7.75 -19.56 -6.78
CA CYS A 161 -6.93 -19.38 -5.58
C CYS A 161 -5.78 -20.41 -5.45
N ASN A 162 -5.74 -21.41 -6.32
CA ASN A 162 -4.64 -22.37 -6.48
C ASN A 162 -3.64 -21.98 -7.57
N VAL A 163 -3.82 -20.84 -8.25
CA VAL A 163 -2.92 -20.32 -9.27
C VAL A 163 -1.95 -19.34 -8.61
N GLU A 164 -0.65 -19.66 -8.67
CA GLU A 164 0.42 -18.90 -8.01
C GLU A 164 0.51 -17.44 -8.49
N LEU A 165 0.44 -17.19 -9.79
CA LEU A 165 0.48 -15.85 -10.36
C LEU A 165 -0.72 -15.62 -11.28
N GLU A 166 -1.49 -14.59 -10.98
CA GLU A 166 -2.68 -14.21 -11.75
C GLU A 166 -2.64 -12.71 -12.06
N PRO A 167 -2.66 -12.28 -13.34
CA PRO A 167 -2.78 -10.87 -13.68
C PRO A 167 -4.08 -10.27 -13.16
N VAL A 168 -4.02 -9.05 -12.62
CA VAL A 168 -5.22 -8.29 -12.26
C VAL A 168 -5.88 -7.76 -13.53
N GLU A 169 -7.18 -7.99 -13.69
CA GLU A 169 -7.96 -7.55 -14.83
C GLU A 169 -7.97 -6.03 -14.95
N ASN A 170 -7.92 -5.55 -16.19
CA ASN A 170 -7.83 -4.14 -16.56
C ASN A 170 -6.54 -3.46 -16.06
N THR A 171 -5.48 -4.23 -15.84
CA THR A 171 -4.13 -3.74 -15.52
C THR A 171 -3.09 -4.36 -16.45
N LYS A 172 -1.90 -3.77 -16.52
CA LYS A 172 -0.76 -4.26 -17.30
C LYS A 172 0.38 -4.77 -16.42
N TYR A 173 0.51 -4.24 -15.21
CA TYR A 173 1.68 -4.39 -14.35
C TYR A 173 1.34 -4.86 -12.93
N SER A 174 0.08 -5.24 -12.72
CA SER A 174 -0.41 -5.70 -11.42
C SER A 174 -0.75 -7.18 -11.46
N GLN A 175 -0.30 -7.91 -10.44
CA GLN A 175 -0.47 -9.36 -10.34
C GLN A 175 -0.85 -9.77 -8.92
N ILE A 176 -1.69 -10.78 -8.80
CA ILE A 176 -1.93 -11.50 -7.55
C ILE A 176 -0.85 -12.58 -7.43
N LEU A 177 -0.06 -12.53 -6.36
CA LEU A 177 0.92 -13.53 -5.99
C LEU A 177 0.37 -14.37 -4.84
N ARG A 178 0.30 -15.68 -5.04
CA ARG A 178 -0.20 -16.63 -4.05
C ARG A 178 0.92 -17.50 -3.54
N VAL A 179 1.13 -17.48 -2.23
CA VAL A 179 2.14 -18.30 -1.55
C VAL A 179 1.43 -19.29 -0.62
N PRO A 180 1.80 -20.58 -0.59
CA PRO A 180 1.14 -21.54 0.28
C PRO A 180 1.55 -21.33 1.74
N PHE A 181 0.63 -21.60 2.66
CA PHE A 181 1.04 -21.94 4.02
C PHE A 181 1.68 -23.31 4.06
N LYS A 182 2.51 -23.52 5.07
CA LYS A 182 3.21 -24.78 5.28
C LYS A 182 2.74 -25.46 6.56
N THR A 183 2.60 -26.77 6.51
CA THR A 183 2.47 -27.64 7.69
C THR A 183 3.82 -27.77 8.40
N GLU A 184 3.83 -28.33 9.61
CA GLU A 184 5.06 -28.56 10.39
C GLU A 184 6.10 -29.41 9.61
N ASP A 185 5.64 -30.41 8.85
CA ASP A 185 6.50 -31.24 7.97
C ASP A 185 6.92 -30.54 6.66
N GLY A 186 6.55 -29.26 6.49
CA GLY A 186 6.98 -28.40 5.40
C GLY A 186 6.22 -28.57 4.08
N LYS A 187 5.15 -29.37 4.07
CA LYS A 187 4.25 -29.50 2.90
C LYS A 187 3.29 -28.33 2.81
N ASP A 188 2.72 -28.12 1.63
CA ASP A 188 1.69 -27.10 1.42
C ASP A 188 0.40 -27.46 2.17
N LEU A 189 -0.10 -26.53 2.98
CA LEU A 189 -1.39 -26.63 3.64
C LEU A 189 -2.50 -26.40 2.61
N ARG A 190 -3.25 -27.46 2.32
CA ARG A 190 -4.12 -27.53 1.13
C ARG A 190 -5.47 -26.85 1.29
N GLN A 191 -6.06 -26.97 2.48
CA GLN A 191 -7.40 -26.52 2.81
C GLN A 191 -7.42 -25.04 3.23
N TRP A 192 -8.57 -24.38 3.05
CA TRP A 192 -8.80 -23.06 3.60
C TRP A 192 -8.70 -23.05 5.15
N VAL A 193 -8.28 -21.92 5.70
CA VAL A 193 -8.13 -21.66 7.14
C VAL A 193 -8.84 -20.34 7.42
N SER A 194 -9.62 -20.29 8.51
CA SER A 194 -10.27 -19.05 8.91
C SER A 194 -9.24 -17.99 9.27
N ARG A 195 -9.58 -16.72 9.04
CA ARG A 195 -8.78 -15.58 9.48
C ARG A 195 -8.49 -15.58 10.98
N PHE A 196 -9.32 -16.22 11.80
CA PHE A 196 -9.09 -16.38 13.24
C PHE A 196 -8.03 -17.45 13.56
N ASP A 197 -7.81 -18.44 12.68
CA ASP A 197 -6.93 -19.59 12.93
C ASP A 197 -5.57 -19.45 12.23
N ILE A 198 -5.29 -18.28 11.64
CA ILE A 198 -4.21 -18.10 10.67
C ILE A 198 -2.83 -17.84 11.30
N TYR A 199 -2.81 -17.37 12.54
CA TYR A 199 -1.62 -16.84 13.21
C TYR A 199 -0.41 -17.78 13.27
N PRO A 200 -0.56 -19.11 13.48
CA PRO A 200 0.58 -20.03 13.52
C PRO A 200 1.39 -20.08 12.21
N TYR A 201 0.80 -19.66 11.08
CA TYR A 201 1.43 -19.75 9.77
C TYR A 201 2.17 -18.47 9.35
N LEU A 202 1.85 -17.32 9.95
CA LEU A 202 2.18 -16.00 9.38
C LEU A 202 3.70 -15.71 9.37
N GLU A 203 4.45 -16.13 10.39
CA GLU A 203 5.89 -15.87 10.44
C GLU A 203 6.64 -16.62 9.33
N ARG A 204 6.43 -17.93 9.23
CA ARG A 204 7.02 -18.76 8.16
C ARG A 204 6.54 -18.30 6.79
N TYR A 205 5.26 -17.98 6.65
CA TYR A 205 4.70 -17.44 5.43
C TYR A 205 5.39 -16.15 5.00
N THR A 206 5.69 -15.24 5.94
CA THR A 206 6.43 -14.01 5.65
C THR A 206 7.80 -14.33 5.06
N GLN A 207 8.52 -15.31 5.61
CA GLN A 207 9.84 -15.71 5.12
C GLN A 207 9.78 -16.24 3.68
N ASP A 208 8.85 -17.17 3.41
CA ASP A 208 8.66 -17.78 2.09
C ASP A 208 8.20 -16.74 1.05
N ALA A 209 7.28 -15.85 1.44
CA ALA A 209 6.77 -14.79 0.58
C ALA A 209 7.82 -13.72 0.29
N SER A 210 8.63 -13.31 1.27
CA SER A 210 9.73 -12.35 1.06
C SER A 210 10.68 -12.84 -0.03
N ALA A 211 11.08 -14.12 0.00
CA ALA A 211 11.99 -14.67 -0.99
C ALA A 211 11.40 -14.58 -2.41
N LYS A 212 10.13 -14.95 -2.58
CA LYS A 212 9.43 -14.89 -3.87
C LYS A 212 9.22 -13.45 -4.37
N ILE A 213 8.87 -12.53 -3.48
CA ILE A 213 8.68 -11.12 -3.82
C ILE A 213 10.00 -10.51 -4.32
N LEU A 214 11.10 -10.75 -3.62
CA LEU A 214 12.41 -10.22 -4.03
C LEU A 214 12.86 -10.76 -5.38
N ASP A 215 12.56 -12.03 -5.68
CA ASP A 215 12.84 -12.67 -6.96
C ASP A 215 12.00 -12.03 -8.10
N ILE A 216 10.68 -11.91 -7.92
CA ILE A 216 9.77 -11.34 -8.93
C ILE A 216 10.05 -9.86 -9.19
N LEU A 217 10.36 -9.10 -8.14
CA LEU A 217 10.65 -7.67 -8.25
C LEU A 217 12.09 -7.39 -8.70
N GLU A 218 12.98 -8.39 -8.67
CA GLU A 218 14.43 -8.23 -8.86
C GLU A 218 15.05 -7.18 -7.92
N GLY A 219 14.50 -7.07 -6.71
CA GLY A 219 14.81 -6.00 -5.76
C GLY A 219 13.80 -5.92 -4.63
N LYS A 220 14.02 -5.00 -3.69
CA LYS A 220 13.05 -4.72 -2.62
C LYS A 220 11.87 -3.90 -3.16
N PRO A 221 10.67 -4.05 -2.58
CA PRO A 221 9.59 -3.10 -2.84
C PRO A 221 9.96 -1.70 -2.34
N ASP A 222 9.36 -0.69 -2.94
CA ASP A 222 9.49 0.71 -2.52
C ASP A 222 8.40 1.07 -1.48
N LEU A 223 7.26 0.37 -1.54
CA LEU A 223 6.14 0.51 -0.61
C LEU A 223 5.48 -0.83 -0.30
N ILE A 224 5.13 -1.03 0.96
CA ILE A 224 4.35 -2.18 1.44
C ILE A 224 3.04 -1.68 2.06
N ILE A 225 1.91 -2.30 1.72
CA ILE A 225 0.59 -1.96 2.27
C ILE A 225 -0.04 -3.21 2.91
N GLY A 226 -0.14 -3.21 4.24
CA GLY A 226 -0.88 -4.22 4.99
C GLY A 226 -2.40 -4.01 4.92
N ASN A 227 -3.16 -5.10 4.81
CA ASN A 227 -4.63 -5.06 4.92
C ASN A 227 -5.13 -6.09 5.93
N TYR A 228 -5.99 -5.63 6.85
CA TYR A 228 -6.50 -6.39 7.99
C TYR A 228 -5.39 -6.90 8.92
N THR A 229 -5.74 -7.51 10.05
CA THR A 229 -4.76 -7.86 11.09
C THR A 229 -3.62 -8.75 10.59
N ASP A 230 -3.94 -9.80 9.83
CA ASP A 230 -2.96 -10.76 9.31
C ASP A 230 -2.05 -10.16 8.23
N GLY A 231 -2.63 -9.43 7.27
CA GLY A 231 -1.87 -8.70 6.26
C GLY A 231 -1.00 -7.60 6.87
N ASN A 232 -1.51 -6.88 7.87
CA ASN A 232 -0.77 -5.88 8.63
C ASN A 232 0.40 -6.48 9.40
N LEU A 233 0.23 -7.66 10.01
CA LEU A 233 1.33 -8.34 10.70
C LEU A 233 2.42 -8.79 9.73
N VAL A 234 2.05 -9.47 8.64
CA VAL A 234 3.01 -9.91 7.61
C VAL A 234 3.73 -8.70 6.98
N ALA A 235 3.00 -7.63 6.69
CA ALA A 235 3.57 -6.37 6.20
C ALA A 235 4.60 -5.80 7.20
N SER A 236 4.29 -5.80 8.50
CA SER A 236 5.17 -5.29 9.56
C SER A 236 6.46 -6.09 9.72
N LEU A 237 6.36 -7.43 9.62
CA LEU A 237 7.52 -8.31 9.67
C LEU A 237 8.42 -8.10 8.42
N MET A 238 7.82 -7.93 7.25
CA MET A 238 8.56 -7.75 6.00
C MET A 238 9.18 -6.36 5.88
N SER A 239 8.46 -5.29 6.22
CA SER A 239 8.94 -3.90 6.19
C SER A 239 10.15 -3.74 7.11
N SER A 240 10.06 -4.26 8.33
CA SER A 240 11.14 -4.22 9.33
C SER A 240 12.40 -4.95 8.84
N LYS A 241 12.23 -6.08 8.14
CA LYS A 241 13.36 -6.87 7.61
C LYS A 241 14.02 -6.20 6.40
N LEU A 242 13.24 -5.56 5.52
CA LEU A 242 13.72 -5.02 4.25
C LEU A 242 14.07 -3.52 4.30
N GLY A 243 13.68 -2.82 5.38
CA GLY A 243 13.80 -1.36 5.47
C GLY A 243 13.01 -0.67 4.35
N VAL A 244 11.70 -0.92 4.33
CA VAL A 244 10.75 -0.43 3.31
C VAL A 244 9.61 0.29 4.00
N THR A 245 9.18 1.42 3.43
CA THR A 245 8.04 2.19 3.92
C THR A 245 6.79 1.33 3.98
N GLN A 246 6.07 1.41 5.10
CA GLN A 246 4.86 0.64 5.38
C GLN A 246 3.64 1.53 5.58
N GLY A 247 2.57 1.20 4.87
CA GLY A 247 1.21 1.62 5.18
C GLY A 247 0.37 0.46 5.71
N THR A 248 -0.62 0.74 6.56
CA THR A 248 -1.61 -0.26 6.99
C THR A 248 -3.03 0.23 6.82
N ILE A 249 -3.93 -0.69 6.46
CA ILE A 249 -5.37 -0.48 6.35
C ILE A 249 -6.06 -1.54 7.18
N ALA A 250 -6.72 -1.16 8.28
CA ALA A 250 -7.34 -2.15 9.16
C ALA A 250 -8.56 -2.83 8.53
N HIS A 251 -9.35 -2.11 7.72
CA HIS A 251 -10.69 -2.49 7.24
C HIS A 251 -11.73 -2.66 8.36
N ALA A 252 -11.38 -3.38 9.42
CA ALA A 252 -12.14 -3.51 10.65
C ALA A 252 -11.20 -3.89 11.81
N LEU A 253 -11.51 -3.40 13.01
CA LEU A 253 -10.87 -3.84 14.26
C LEU A 253 -11.86 -4.64 15.10
N GLU A 254 -11.61 -5.95 15.23
CA GLU A 254 -12.58 -6.89 15.81
C GLU A 254 -12.89 -6.58 17.29
N LYS A 255 -11.96 -5.96 18.02
CA LYS A 255 -12.18 -5.56 19.42
C LYS A 255 -13.44 -4.70 19.62
N THR A 256 -13.79 -3.86 18.65
CA THR A 256 -15.01 -3.04 18.70
C THR A 256 -16.26 -3.74 18.19
N LYS A 257 -16.12 -4.86 17.49
CA LYS A 257 -17.23 -5.67 16.99
C LYS A 257 -17.71 -6.70 18.01
N TYR A 258 -16.80 -7.16 18.86
CA TYR A 258 -17.09 -8.13 19.92
C TYR A 258 -17.00 -7.44 21.28
N GLU A 259 -18.15 -7.18 21.88
CA GLU A 259 -18.25 -6.45 23.13
C GLU A 259 -17.47 -7.14 24.26
N ASN A 260 -16.67 -6.36 24.99
CA ASN A 260 -15.83 -6.83 26.09
C ASN A 260 -14.86 -7.98 25.71
N SER A 261 -14.52 -8.11 24.42
CA SER A 261 -13.68 -9.19 23.92
C SER A 261 -12.25 -9.16 24.45
N ASP A 262 -11.74 -8.00 24.85
CA ASP A 262 -10.47 -7.85 25.54
C ASP A 262 -10.52 -8.35 26.99
N ALA A 263 -11.51 -7.93 27.77
CA ALA A 263 -11.67 -8.36 29.15
C ALA A 263 -12.03 -9.85 29.27
N LYS A 264 -12.84 -10.38 28.34
CA LYS A 264 -13.30 -11.78 28.29
C LYS A 264 -12.53 -12.65 27.30
N TRP A 265 -11.34 -12.21 26.88
CA TRP A 265 -10.59 -12.86 25.80
C TRP A 265 -10.43 -14.37 26.02
N ARG A 266 -10.16 -14.82 27.25
CA ARG A 266 -9.96 -16.25 27.58
C ARG A 266 -11.15 -17.14 27.20
N GLU A 267 -12.37 -16.64 27.38
CA GLU A 267 -13.60 -17.39 27.03
C GLU A 267 -13.80 -17.47 25.52
N LEU A 268 -13.31 -16.46 24.79
CA LEU A 268 -13.46 -16.32 23.36
C LEU A 268 -12.29 -16.91 22.57
N ASP A 269 -11.14 -17.13 23.24
CA ASP A 269 -9.87 -17.45 22.59
C ASP A 269 -9.89 -18.80 21.89
N GLN A 270 -10.63 -19.78 22.44
CA GLN A 270 -10.78 -21.10 21.80
C GLN A 270 -11.43 -21.03 20.42
N LYS A 271 -12.24 -19.98 20.15
CA LYS A 271 -12.99 -19.82 18.90
C LYS A 271 -12.42 -18.74 17.99
N TYR A 272 -11.96 -17.64 18.56
CA TYR A 272 -11.60 -16.44 17.80
C TYR A 272 -10.11 -16.08 17.89
N HIS A 273 -9.36 -16.71 18.81
CA HIS A 273 -7.93 -16.43 19.02
C HIS A 273 -7.62 -14.94 19.16
N PHE A 274 -8.46 -14.20 19.90
CA PHE A 274 -8.32 -12.75 20.07
C PHE A 274 -7.02 -12.36 20.78
N SER A 275 -6.42 -13.25 21.58
CA SER A 275 -5.09 -13.00 22.13
C SER A 275 -4.05 -12.75 21.04
N CYS A 276 -4.05 -13.57 19.99
CA CYS A 276 -3.19 -13.41 18.81
C CYS A 276 -3.59 -12.16 18.02
N GLN A 277 -4.88 -11.99 17.75
CA GLN A 277 -5.37 -10.89 16.92
C GLN A 277 -5.04 -9.53 17.51
N PHE A 278 -5.40 -9.28 18.78
CA PHE A 278 -5.15 -7.98 19.40
C PHE A 278 -3.66 -7.71 19.56
N THR A 279 -2.85 -8.73 19.80
CA THR A 279 -1.39 -8.57 19.82
C THR A 279 -0.85 -8.18 18.44
N ALA A 280 -1.31 -8.83 17.38
CA ALA A 280 -0.93 -8.51 16.00
C ALA A 280 -1.36 -7.10 15.58
N ASP A 281 -2.58 -6.70 15.94
CA ASP A 281 -3.08 -5.33 15.73
C ASP A 281 -2.16 -4.32 16.43
N MET A 282 -1.82 -4.55 17.69
CA MET A 282 -0.94 -3.66 18.45
C MET A 282 0.48 -3.55 17.87
N ILE A 283 1.03 -4.67 17.38
CA ILE A 283 2.33 -4.67 16.68
C ILE A 283 2.21 -3.79 15.44
N ALA A 284 1.25 -4.06 14.56
CA ALA A 284 1.20 -3.38 13.27
C ALA A 284 0.85 -1.88 13.38
N MET A 285 -0.07 -1.50 14.28
CA MET A 285 -0.41 -0.10 14.54
C MET A 285 0.80 0.75 14.92
N ASN A 286 1.76 0.16 15.64
CA ASN A 286 2.92 0.88 16.14
C ASN A 286 4.14 0.77 15.21
N THR A 287 4.26 -0.32 14.44
CA THR A 287 5.37 -0.52 13.50
C THR A 287 5.22 0.29 12.21
N THR A 288 3.99 0.50 11.72
CA THR A 288 3.74 1.16 10.44
C THR A 288 4.16 2.64 10.41
N ASP A 289 4.61 3.12 9.25
CA ASP A 289 4.96 4.52 9.01
C ASP A 289 3.72 5.40 8.87
N PHE A 290 2.67 4.88 8.23
CA PHE A 290 1.36 5.55 8.13
C PHE A 290 0.19 4.57 8.18
N ILE A 291 -0.97 5.09 8.57
CA ILE A 291 -2.24 4.37 8.67
C ILE A 291 -3.24 5.06 7.77
N ILE A 292 -3.86 4.32 6.85
CA ILE A 292 -4.99 4.79 6.06
C ILE A 292 -6.28 4.28 6.69
N THR A 293 -7.21 5.19 6.90
CA THR A 293 -8.57 4.91 7.34
C THR A 293 -9.57 5.42 6.33
N SER A 294 -10.75 4.79 6.26
CA SER A 294 -11.80 5.23 5.34
C SER A 294 -12.57 6.43 5.87
N THR A 295 -12.61 6.60 7.20
CA THR A 295 -13.40 7.65 7.86
C THR A 295 -12.73 8.16 9.13
N TYR A 296 -13.07 9.39 9.54
CA TYR A 296 -12.70 9.93 10.84
C TYR A 296 -13.21 9.08 12.01
N GLN A 297 -14.42 8.53 11.87
CA GLN A 297 -15.06 7.68 12.87
C GLN A 297 -14.23 6.43 13.18
N GLU A 298 -13.52 5.89 12.20
CA GLU A 298 -12.61 4.75 12.38
C GLU A 298 -11.49 5.10 13.37
N ILE A 299 -10.98 6.34 13.35
CA ILE A 299 -9.91 6.81 14.23
C ILE A 299 -10.45 7.21 15.59
N ALA A 300 -11.26 8.27 15.64
CA ALA A 300 -11.65 8.99 16.86
C ALA A 300 -13.18 9.10 17.06
N GLY A 301 -13.95 8.30 16.32
CA GLY A 301 -15.37 8.10 16.60
C GLY A 301 -16.22 9.34 16.41
N SER A 302 -17.11 9.59 17.37
CA SER A 302 -17.95 10.78 17.48
C SER A 302 -17.83 11.38 18.89
N LYS A 303 -18.58 12.43 19.18
CA LYS A 303 -18.62 13.01 20.53
C LYS A 303 -19.17 12.04 21.58
N GLU A 304 -20.00 11.08 21.16
CA GLU A 304 -20.74 10.17 22.02
C GLU A 304 -20.11 8.78 22.12
N LYS A 305 -19.32 8.37 21.11
CA LYS A 305 -18.74 7.01 21.02
C LYS A 305 -17.30 7.06 20.55
N PRO A 306 -16.38 6.34 21.23
CA PRO A 306 -14.99 6.30 20.81
C PRO A 306 -14.80 5.61 19.45
N GLY A 307 -13.75 6.00 18.74
CA GLY A 307 -13.36 5.41 17.46
C GLY A 307 -12.80 4.00 17.56
N GLN A 308 -12.66 3.31 16.43
CA GLN A 308 -12.15 1.93 16.43
C GLN A 308 -10.70 1.87 16.93
N TYR A 309 -9.82 2.72 16.41
CA TYR A 309 -8.44 2.84 16.91
C TYR A 309 -8.40 3.41 18.33
N GLU A 310 -9.26 4.37 18.66
CA GLU A 310 -9.34 4.92 20.02
C GLU A 310 -9.63 3.86 21.09
N HIS A 311 -10.44 2.84 20.78
CA HIS A 311 -10.66 1.71 21.69
C HIS A 311 -9.38 0.91 21.99
N HIS A 312 -8.32 1.07 21.21
CA HIS A 312 -7.01 0.44 21.41
C HIS A 312 -6.02 1.36 22.14
N TYR A 313 -6.42 2.58 22.53
CA TYR A 313 -5.57 3.49 23.31
C TYR A 313 -5.17 2.87 24.66
N ALA A 314 -6.11 2.28 25.39
CA ALA A 314 -5.81 1.57 26.63
C ALA A 314 -6.80 0.44 26.85
N PHE A 315 -6.29 -0.77 27.05
CA PHE A 315 -7.10 -1.95 27.37
C PHE A 315 -6.27 -3.03 28.07
N THR A 316 -6.94 -4.05 28.59
CA THR A 316 -6.29 -5.17 29.27
C THR A 316 -6.83 -6.49 28.75
N MET A 317 -5.94 -7.48 28.63
CA MET A 317 -6.29 -8.89 28.46
C MET A 317 -5.91 -9.60 29.77
N PRO A 318 -6.87 -9.77 30.72
CA PRO A 318 -6.55 -10.23 32.07
C PRO A 318 -5.75 -11.53 32.11
N GLY A 319 -4.65 -11.49 32.87
CA GLY A 319 -3.69 -12.58 33.00
C GLY A 319 -2.87 -12.90 31.74
N LEU A 320 -2.84 -12.00 30.76
CA LEU A 320 -1.89 -12.01 29.65
C LEU A 320 -1.06 -10.72 29.66
N CYS A 321 -1.67 -9.57 29.37
CA CYS A 321 -1.00 -8.27 29.37
C CYS A 321 -1.98 -7.09 29.53
N ARG A 322 -1.44 -5.89 29.72
CA ARG A 322 -2.18 -4.62 29.73
C ARG A 322 -1.45 -3.61 28.86
N PHE A 323 -2.16 -3.04 27.90
CA PHE A 323 -1.68 -1.91 27.11
C PHE A 323 -2.14 -0.62 27.79
N ALA A 324 -1.22 0.04 28.49
CA ALA A 324 -1.52 1.30 29.18
C ALA A 324 -1.64 2.48 28.20
N THR A 325 -0.86 2.43 27.11
CA THR A 325 -0.86 3.38 25.99
C THR A 325 -0.55 2.60 24.71
N GLY A 326 -1.59 2.13 24.02
CA GLY A 326 -1.49 1.28 22.84
C GLY A 326 -1.32 2.06 21.55
N ILE A 327 -2.19 3.01 21.26
CA ILE A 327 -2.15 3.86 20.07
C ILE A 327 -2.68 5.25 20.41
N ASN A 328 -2.07 6.30 19.87
CA ASN A 328 -2.53 7.68 20.05
C ASN A 328 -3.29 8.14 18.80
N VAL A 329 -4.57 8.50 18.94
CA VAL A 329 -5.40 8.98 17.81
C VAL A 329 -4.92 10.31 17.23
N PHE A 330 -4.05 11.03 17.93
CA PHE A 330 -3.41 12.26 17.45
C PHE A 330 -2.06 12.02 16.76
N ASP A 331 -1.65 10.76 16.61
CA ASP A 331 -0.42 10.44 15.90
C ASP A 331 -0.51 10.90 14.43
N PRO A 332 0.48 11.67 13.91
CA PRO A 332 0.46 12.19 12.55
C PRO A 332 0.49 11.09 11.48
N LYS A 333 0.74 9.83 11.86
CA LYS A 333 0.68 8.68 10.94
C LYS A 333 -0.73 8.42 10.42
N PHE A 334 -1.78 8.86 11.12
CA PHE A 334 -3.17 8.67 10.68
C PHE A 334 -3.55 9.59 9.54
N ASN A 335 -4.02 9.00 8.44
CA ASN A 335 -4.48 9.69 7.25
C ASN A 335 -5.84 9.12 6.81
N ILE A 336 -6.78 9.99 6.44
CA ILE A 336 -8.08 9.58 5.94
C ILE A 336 -8.04 9.64 4.42
N ALA A 337 -8.19 8.48 3.78
CA ALA A 337 -8.35 8.37 2.33
C ALA A 337 -9.59 7.53 2.04
N ALA A 338 -10.71 8.22 1.81
CA ALA A 338 -11.99 7.56 1.59
C ALA A 338 -11.99 6.76 0.27
N PRO A 339 -12.41 5.49 0.29
CA PRO A 339 -12.52 4.71 -0.93
C PRO A 339 -13.70 5.17 -1.80
N GLY A 340 -13.73 4.66 -3.03
CA GLY A 340 -14.84 4.80 -3.96
C GLY A 340 -15.42 3.45 -4.35
N ALA A 341 -16.29 3.50 -5.36
CA ALA A 341 -16.77 2.33 -6.08
C ALA A 341 -16.48 2.54 -7.57
N ASP A 342 -16.13 1.46 -8.29
CA ASP A 342 -15.87 1.52 -9.72
C ASP A 342 -17.08 2.10 -10.48
N GLN A 343 -16.89 3.26 -11.12
CA GLN A 343 -17.94 3.98 -11.83
C GLN A 343 -18.31 3.35 -13.20
N SER A 344 -17.52 2.38 -13.67
CA SER A 344 -17.89 1.54 -14.81
C SER A 344 -18.96 0.51 -14.42
N VAL A 345 -18.97 0.08 -13.15
CA VAL A 345 -19.91 -0.89 -12.59
C VAL A 345 -21.10 -0.19 -11.92
N TYR A 346 -20.83 0.78 -11.04
CA TYR A 346 -21.82 1.51 -10.27
C TYR A 346 -22.03 2.91 -10.85
N PHE A 347 -23.15 3.11 -11.53
CA PHE A 347 -23.51 4.39 -12.15
C PHE A 347 -24.97 4.76 -11.86
N PRO A 348 -25.35 6.05 -11.95
CA PRO A 348 -26.72 6.48 -11.72
C PRO A 348 -27.72 5.73 -12.60
N TYR A 349 -28.79 5.21 -11.99
CA TYR A 349 -29.85 4.45 -12.67
C TYR A 349 -30.56 5.25 -13.80
N THR A 350 -30.42 6.58 -13.79
CA THR A 350 -30.95 7.47 -14.81
C THR A 350 -30.19 7.41 -16.13
N GLN A 351 -28.95 6.88 -16.16
CA GLN A 351 -28.14 6.71 -17.37
C GLN A 351 -28.60 5.50 -18.20
N LYS A 352 -29.77 5.63 -18.84
CA LYS A 352 -30.41 4.52 -19.60
C LYS A 352 -29.49 3.84 -20.61
N GLN A 353 -28.59 4.59 -21.26
CA GLN A 353 -27.67 4.09 -22.28
C GLN A 353 -26.63 3.08 -21.74
N LYS A 354 -26.30 3.16 -20.44
CA LYS A 354 -25.32 2.27 -19.78
C LYS A 354 -25.96 1.04 -19.13
N ARG A 355 -27.30 0.96 -19.09
CA ARG A 355 -28.03 -0.14 -18.43
C ARG A 355 -27.75 -1.48 -19.12
N LEU A 356 -27.47 -2.51 -18.33
CA LEU A 356 -27.26 -3.88 -18.81
C LEU A 356 -28.60 -4.61 -19.01
N THR A 357 -29.42 -4.15 -19.96
CA THR A 357 -30.78 -4.67 -20.18
C THR A 357 -30.84 -6.14 -20.57
N GLY A 358 -29.76 -6.68 -21.16
CA GLY A 358 -29.63 -8.09 -21.49
C GLY A 358 -29.63 -9.04 -20.27
N LEU A 359 -29.34 -8.51 -19.08
CA LEU A 359 -29.38 -9.29 -17.83
C LEU A 359 -30.74 -9.28 -17.15
N HIS A 360 -31.68 -8.40 -17.56
CA HIS A 360 -33.00 -8.31 -16.92
C HIS A 360 -33.77 -9.64 -16.80
N PRO A 361 -33.70 -10.60 -17.74
CA PRO A 361 -34.40 -11.87 -17.59
C PRO A 361 -33.85 -12.80 -16.50
N GLN A 362 -32.62 -12.55 -16.04
CA GLN A 362 -31.90 -13.37 -15.06
C GLN A 362 -32.02 -12.85 -13.62
N ILE A 363 -32.61 -11.66 -13.45
CA ILE A 363 -32.84 -10.95 -12.20
C ILE A 363 -34.34 -10.99 -11.92
#